data_AF-A0A1M5TFC5-F1
#
_entry.id   AF-A0A1M5TFC5-F1
#
_cell.length_a   1.000
_cell.length_b   1.000
_cell.length_c   1.000
_cell.angle_alpha   90.00
_cell.angle_beta   90.00
_cell.angle_gamma   90.00
#
_symmetry.space_group_name_H-M   'P 1'
#
loop_
_entity.id
_entity.type
_entity.pdbx_description
1 polymer ?
#
loop_
_entity_poly.entity_id
_entity_poly.type
_entity_poly.pdbx_seq_one_letter_code
_entity_poly.pdbx_strand_id
1 'polypeptide(L)'
;MNEIDVLVELMDKSQIELFLKLFKENYKNSYMDLKKLKLKKCIKKDNSKKDSFYNVLSTYKTDKFKNSTLKEILRDDLDITDDVKFANAVIYHGEKIKEVLPQITENLKNNDPPFYKISDPVSEREICEYFVNRYFLKKDNYVEVLRNSVEEVFREETEIIEKIEKETSKLGIQELYSYFKCNEVEYGDIPILSVILERLPFQDEERKGIYLGIIKERIEKLSNIKIENDENNSLKESILKYENKVEFLEKEISNLNEQLEKLKTNNNKLEENNELLNKDNKLFREAIKIKEIDINNIEKDLRDEINVLKSQNMSLKTKCDMYSKELRIFSCSDEDFESEIVIITNNSVNLLKNMFPEVKFYSIMQWKTVDASKRNISKIIIHRNGMSSKDIEELEKDFIKFNIEYETILSRDQRELLDFILELRKGDWGVTYERV
;
A
#
# COMPACT_ATOMS: atom_id res chain seq x y z
N MET A 1 16.43 -59.89 31.99
CA MET A 1 17.23 -58.64 31.98
C MET A 1 17.30 -58.18 33.42
N ASN A 2 18.44 -57.67 33.89
CA ASN A 2 18.48 -57.07 35.24
C ASN A 2 18.02 -55.61 35.21
N GLU A 3 17.94 -54.94 36.36
CA GLU A 3 17.45 -53.56 36.47
C GLU A 3 18.28 -52.58 35.62
N ILE A 4 19.60 -52.78 35.54
CA ILE A 4 20.50 -52.00 34.69
C ILE A 4 20.16 -52.20 33.22
N ASP A 5 19.93 -53.45 32.82
CA ASP A 5 19.61 -53.78 31.43
C ASP A 5 18.28 -53.15 31.01
N VAL A 6 17.25 -53.22 31.87
CA VAL A 6 15.93 -52.62 31.64
C VAL A 6 16.03 -51.09 31.56
N LEU A 7 16.67 -50.44 32.55
CA LEU A 7 16.84 -48.99 32.55
C LEU A 7 17.52 -48.48 31.27
N VAL A 8 18.61 -49.14 30.84
CA VAL A 8 19.34 -48.73 29.64
C VAL A 8 18.54 -49.00 28.36
N GLU A 9 17.65 -50.00 28.34
CA GLU A 9 16.77 -50.20 27.18
C GLU A 9 15.72 -49.10 27.04
N LEU A 10 15.18 -48.61 28.17
CA LEU A 10 14.18 -47.55 28.22
C LEU A 10 14.73 -46.16 27.88
N MET A 11 16.05 -45.95 28.01
CA MET A 11 16.67 -44.66 27.72
C MET A 11 16.74 -44.37 26.22
N ASP A 12 16.42 -43.11 25.88
CA ASP A 12 16.64 -42.60 24.53
C ASP A 12 18.12 -42.26 24.25
N LYS A 13 18.41 -41.84 23.01
CA LYS A 13 19.76 -41.46 22.59
C LYS A 13 20.34 -40.29 23.40
N SER A 14 19.52 -39.30 23.73
CA SER A 14 19.96 -38.10 24.45
C SER A 14 20.39 -38.44 25.87
N GLN A 15 19.63 -39.30 26.56
CA GLN A 15 19.92 -39.74 27.91
C GLN A 15 21.17 -40.63 27.94
N ILE A 16 21.31 -41.54 26.99
CA ILE A 16 22.49 -42.40 26.89
C ILE A 16 23.75 -41.55 26.68
N GLU A 17 23.70 -40.54 25.81
CA GLU A 17 24.81 -39.61 25.60
C GLU A 17 25.13 -38.76 26.84
N LEU A 18 24.09 -38.31 27.56
CA LEU A 18 24.23 -37.59 28.83
C LEU A 18 25.00 -38.41 29.86
N PHE A 19 24.59 -39.66 30.11
CA PHE A 19 25.26 -40.50 31.12
C PHE A 19 26.65 -40.95 30.67
N LEU A 20 26.87 -41.28 29.38
CA LEU A 20 28.21 -41.56 28.88
C LEU A 20 29.16 -40.37 29.07
N LYS A 21 28.66 -39.13 28.89
CA LYS A 21 29.42 -37.91 29.18
C LYS A 21 29.72 -37.77 30.67
N LEU A 22 28.77 -38.06 31.56
CA LEU A 22 28.98 -38.05 33.01
C LEU A 22 30.04 -39.08 33.45
N PHE A 23 30.08 -40.24 32.80
CA PHE A 23 31.12 -41.26 33.01
C PHE A 23 32.44 -40.97 32.26
N LYS A 24 32.55 -39.82 31.56
CA LYS A 24 33.72 -39.41 30.77
C LYS A 24 34.10 -40.41 29.65
N GLU A 25 33.11 -41.11 29.10
CA GLU A 25 33.28 -42.06 28.00
C GLU A 25 33.03 -41.43 26.63
N ASN A 26 33.61 -42.03 25.58
CA ASN A 26 33.41 -41.55 24.22
C ASN A 26 32.00 -41.91 23.68
N TYR A 27 31.18 -40.89 23.50
CA TYR A 27 29.80 -40.95 23.00
C TYR A 27 29.63 -40.59 21.51
N LYS A 28 30.73 -40.34 20.76
CA LYS A 28 30.68 -39.91 19.34
C LYS A 28 30.33 -41.02 18.33
N ASN A 29 30.20 -42.27 18.75
CA ASN A 29 29.82 -43.37 17.85
C ASN A 29 28.38 -43.22 17.35
N SER A 30 28.09 -43.60 16.11
CA SER A 30 26.74 -43.50 15.52
C SER A 30 25.76 -44.58 16.00
N TYR A 31 26.25 -45.80 16.27
CA TYR A 31 25.42 -46.95 16.60
C TYR A 31 24.91 -46.96 18.05
N MET A 32 23.60 -47.07 18.23
CA MET A 32 22.92 -47.06 19.52
C MET A 32 23.25 -48.26 20.41
N ASP A 33 23.32 -49.46 19.83
CA ASP A 33 23.60 -50.69 20.60
C ASP A 33 24.99 -50.65 21.25
N LEU A 34 25.98 -50.08 20.55
CA LEU A 34 27.32 -49.87 21.10
C LEU A 34 27.31 -48.85 22.25
N LYS A 35 26.48 -47.81 22.17
CA LYS A 35 26.33 -46.83 23.26
C LYS A 35 25.65 -47.45 24.47
N LYS A 36 24.55 -48.19 24.28
CA LYS A 36 23.87 -48.95 25.35
C LYS A 36 24.83 -49.94 26.01
N LEU A 37 25.61 -50.69 25.24
CA LEU A 37 26.59 -51.64 25.77
C LEU A 37 27.73 -50.96 26.54
N LYS A 38 28.24 -49.82 26.07
CA LYS A 38 29.22 -49.02 26.81
C LYS A 38 28.63 -48.49 28.12
N LEU A 39 27.41 -47.96 28.10
CA LEU A 39 26.75 -47.43 29.30
C LEU A 39 26.52 -48.54 30.34
N LYS A 40 26.01 -49.71 29.91
CA LYS A 40 25.88 -50.90 30.77
C LYS A 40 27.23 -51.27 31.42
N LYS A 41 28.34 -51.21 30.68
CA LYS A 41 29.69 -51.45 31.23
C LYS A 41 30.12 -50.40 32.25
N CYS A 42 29.78 -49.13 32.05
CA CYS A 42 30.10 -48.06 33.00
C CYS A 42 29.35 -48.24 34.32
N ILE A 43 28.04 -48.52 34.22
CA ILE A 43 27.18 -48.73 35.38
C ILE A 43 27.62 -49.98 36.16
N LYS A 44 27.99 -51.07 35.46
CA LYS A 44 28.48 -52.32 36.07
C LYS A 44 29.93 -52.27 36.58
N LYS A 45 30.71 -51.21 36.25
CA LYS A 45 32.13 -51.08 36.68
C LYS A 45 32.18 -50.59 38.12
N ASP A 46 32.16 -51.53 39.05
CA ASP A 46 32.06 -51.29 40.48
C ASP A 46 33.44 -50.97 41.09
N ASN A 47 33.93 -49.74 40.92
CA ASN A 47 35.30 -49.35 41.32
C ASN A 47 35.38 -48.18 42.32
N SER A 48 34.28 -47.76 42.96
CA SER A 48 34.38 -46.74 44.02
C SER A 48 33.23 -46.81 45.03
N LYS A 49 33.41 -46.20 46.21
CA LYS A 49 32.51 -46.14 47.39
C LYS A 49 31.07 -45.62 47.12
N LYS A 50 30.66 -45.37 45.87
CA LYS A 50 29.32 -44.95 45.48
C LYS A 50 28.85 -45.80 44.31
N ASP A 51 27.71 -46.48 44.49
CA ASP A 51 27.07 -47.31 43.47
C ASP A 51 26.74 -46.46 42.22
N SER A 52 27.44 -46.77 41.12
CA SER A 52 27.27 -46.09 39.82
C SER A 52 25.84 -46.21 39.29
N PHE A 53 25.14 -47.30 39.61
CA PHE A 53 23.74 -47.48 39.25
C PHE A 53 22.85 -46.53 40.05
N TYR A 54 23.05 -46.46 41.36
CA TYR A 54 22.33 -45.51 42.20
C TYR A 54 22.55 -44.05 41.78
N ASN A 55 23.77 -43.68 41.36
CA ASN A 55 24.04 -42.31 40.88
C ASN A 55 23.20 -41.97 39.63
N VAL A 56 23.07 -42.91 38.68
CA VAL A 56 22.21 -42.74 37.51
C VAL A 56 20.75 -42.60 37.94
N LEU A 57 20.25 -43.50 38.79
CA LEU A 57 18.88 -43.45 39.31
C LEU A 57 18.61 -42.12 40.03
N SER A 58 19.54 -41.64 40.86
CA SER A 58 19.40 -40.41 41.63
C SER A 58 19.25 -39.16 40.77
N THR A 59 19.72 -39.19 39.52
CA THR A 59 19.55 -38.09 38.56
C THR A 59 18.07 -37.92 38.17
N TYR A 60 17.30 -39.01 38.25
CA TYR A 60 15.86 -39.04 37.96
C TYR A 60 14.99 -38.88 39.20
N LYS A 61 15.58 -38.88 40.40
CA LYS A 61 14.84 -38.89 41.65
C LYS A 61 13.99 -37.62 41.78
N THR A 62 12.70 -37.80 42.01
CA THR A 62 11.78 -36.72 42.35
C THR A 62 11.04 -37.03 43.64
N ASP A 63 10.80 -36.01 44.47
CA ASP A 63 10.02 -36.16 45.71
C ASP A 63 8.53 -36.37 45.42
N LYS A 64 8.07 -36.10 44.18
CA LYS A 64 6.67 -36.30 43.75
C LYS A 64 6.19 -37.74 43.99
N PHE A 65 7.08 -38.72 43.87
CA PHE A 65 6.74 -40.14 43.99
C PHE A 65 7.06 -40.78 45.34
N LYS A 66 7.55 -39.99 46.31
CA LYS A 66 8.02 -40.51 47.60
C LYS A 66 6.94 -41.28 48.37
N ASN A 67 5.68 -40.85 48.25
CA ASN A 67 4.52 -41.45 48.90
C ASN A 67 3.58 -42.16 47.90
N SER A 68 3.98 -42.28 46.64
CA SER A 68 3.17 -42.93 45.61
C SER A 68 3.32 -44.43 45.67
N THR A 69 2.31 -45.18 45.24
CA THR A 69 2.40 -46.64 45.07
C THR A 69 3.21 -47.01 43.82
N LEU A 70 3.68 -48.26 43.73
CA LEU A 70 4.41 -48.73 42.53
C LEU A 70 3.58 -48.50 41.26
N LYS A 71 2.30 -48.87 41.30
CA LYS A 71 1.39 -48.72 40.17
C LYS A 71 1.20 -47.26 39.75
N GLU A 72 1.14 -46.33 40.70
CA GLU A 72 1.03 -44.90 40.41
C GLU A 72 2.25 -44.35 39.67
N ILE A 73 3.45 -44.82 40.00
CA ILE A 73 4.69 -44.39 39.33
C ILE A 73 4.75 -44.92 37.90
N LEU A 74 4.25 -46.14 37.67
CA LEU A 74 4.35 -46.85 36.38
C LEU A 74 3.17 -46.60 35.43
N ARG A 75 2.30 -45.61 35.70
CA ARG A 75 1.13 -45.34 34.83
C ARG A 75 1.56 -44.78 33.47
N ASP A 76 0.81 -45.15 32.43
CA ASP A 76 1.06 -44.70 31.06
C ASP A 76 0.67 -43.23 30.82
N ASP A 77 -0.29 -42.69 31.58
CA ASP A 77 -0.83 -41.34 31.42
C ASP A 77 -0.01 -40.24 32.10
N LEU A 78 1.13 -40.58 32.71
CA LEU A 78 2.04 -39.58 33.25
C LEU A 78 2.91 -38.99 32.14
N ASP A 79 2.97 -37.66 32.08
CA ASP A 79 3.83 -36.88 31.19
C ASP A 79 5.32 -36.93 31.64
N ILE A 80 5.86 -38.14 31.74
CA ILE A 80 7.27 -38.45 32.01
C ILE A 80 7.67 -39.69 31.22
N THR A 81 8.95 -39.80 30.88
CA THR A 81 9.48 -40.92 30.10
C THR A 81 9.62 -42.20 30.95
N ASP A 82 9.59 -43.36 30.31
CA ASP A 82 9.56 -44.66 30.99
C ASP A 82 10.84 -44.97 31.78
N ASP A 83 12.00 -44.46 31.34
CA ASP A 83 13.24 -44.52 32.10
C ASP A 83 13.16 -43.77 33.44
N VAL A 84 12.46 -42.62 33.46
CA VAL A 84 12.21 -41.84 34.69
C VAL A 84 11.26 -42.58 35.62
N LYS A 85 10.17 -43.15 35.08
CA LYS A 85 9.20 -43.96 35.83
C LYS A 85 9.91 -45.15 36.48
N PHE A 86 10.65 -45.92 35.69
CA PHE A 86 11.38 -47.08 36.16
C PHE A 86 12.43 -46.70 37.21
N ALA A 87 13.19 -45.61 36.99
CA ALA A 87 14.21 -45.18 37.94
C ALA A 87 13.63 -44.80 39.31
N ASN A 88 12.53 -44.05 39.34
CA ASN A 88 11.86 -43.69 40.60
C ASN A 88 11.21 -44.90 41.26
N ALA A 89 10.66 -45.83 40.49
CA ALA A 89 10.11 -47.06 41.02
C ALA A 89 11.18 -47.94 41.68
N VAL A 90 12.38 -48.04 41.09
CA VAL A 90 13.52 -48.74 41.71
C VAL A 90 13.97 -48.05 43.01
N ILE A 91 13.96 -46.72 43.07
CA ILE A 91 14.36 -45.95 44.26
C ILE A 91 13.37 -46.14 45.43
N TYR A 92 12.07 -46.03 45.18
CA TYR A 92 11.05 -46.01 46.24
C TYR A 92 10.44 -47.40 46.53
N HIS A 93 10.43 -48.30 45.55
CA HIS A 93 9.76 -49.61 45.60
C HIS A 93 10.67 -50.74 45.10
N GLY A 94 11.97 -50.68 45.42
CA GLY A 94 12.99 -51.59 44.87
C GLY A 94 12.70 -53.08 45.08
N GLU A 95 12.08 -53.48 46.19
CA GLU A 95 11.69 -54.88 46.42
C GLU A 95 10.54 -55.31 45.49
N LYS A 96 9.47 -54.50 45.40
CA LYS A 96 8.35 -54.77 44.49
C LYS A 96 8.77 -54.77 43.02
N ILE A 97 9.72 -53.90 42.63
CA ILE A 97 10.26 -53.90 41.27
C ILE A 97 10.90 -55.25 40.91
N LYS A 98 11.61 -55.90 41.84
CA LYS A 98 12.22 -57.21 41.57
C LYS A 98 11.18 -58.29 41.26
N GLU A 99 10.00 -58.20 41.88
CA GLU A 99 8.89 -59.13 41.65
C GLU A 99 8.27 -58.95 40.25
N VAL A 100 8.17 -57.71 39.77
CA VAL A 100 7.55 -57.38 38.47
C VAL A 100 8.54 -57.29 37.31
N LEU A 101 9.85 -57.31 37.58
CA LEU A 101 10.93 -57.24 36.58
C LEU A 101 10.84 -58.32 35.48
N PRO A 102 10.43 -59.58 35.77
CA PRO A 102 10.22 -60.58 34.73
C PRO A 102 9.16 -60.17 33.71
N GLN A 103 8.04 -59.59 34.18
CA GLN A 103 6.95 -59.13 33.33
C GLN A 103 7.38 -57.93 32.47
N ILE A 104 8.09 -56.96 33.05
CA ILE A 104 8.63 -55.81 32.30
C ILE A 104 9.60 -56.29 31.21
N THR A 105 10.45 -57.26 31.54
CA THR A 105 11.40 -57.85 30.59
C THR A 105 10.67 -58.55 29.43
N GLU A 106 9.59 -59.26 29.73
CA GLU A 106 8.77 -59.93 28.72
C GLU A 106 8.08 -58.93 27.80
N ASN A 107 7.44 -57.89 28.36
CA ASN A 107 6.81 -56.82 27.60
C ASN A 107 7.80 -56.15 26.62
N LEU A 108 9.00 -55.79 27.10
CA LEU A 108 10.05 -55.19 26.27
C LEU A 108 10.53 -56.11 25.13
N LYS A 109 10.59 -57.42 25.34
CA LYS A 109 10.97 -58.38 24.29
C LYS A 109 9.89 -58.56 23.23
N ASN A 110 8.63 -58.44 23.65
CA ASN A 110 7.46 -58.60 22.77
C ASN A 110 7.09 -57.29 22.04
N ASN A 111 7.80 -56.19 22.30
CA ASN A 111 7.46 -54.83 21.85
C ASN A 111 6.12 -54.31 22.39
N ASP A 112 5.68 -54.80 23.55
CA ASP A 112 4.55 -54.25 24.29
C ASP A 112 4.99 -53.03 25.14
N PRO A 113 4.06 -52.15 25.58
CA PRO A 113 4.39 -51.08 26.52
C PRO A 113 5.07 -51.66 27.78
N PRO A 114 6.19 -51.09 28.25
CA PRO A 114 7.03 -51.71 29.28
C PRO A 114 6.27 -52.05 30.57
N PHE A 115 5.28 -51.24 30.93
CA PHE A 115 4.52 -51.36 32.18
C PHE A 115 3.11 -51.94 32.02
N TYR A 116 2.79 -52.47 30.84
CA TYR A 116 1.49 -53.07 30.57
C TYR A 116 1.23 -54.28 31.49
N LYS A 117 0.02 -54.32 32.09
CA LYS A 117 -0.47 -55.42 32.94
C LYS A 117 0.42 -55.77 34.15
N ILE A 118 1.15 -54.83 34.71
CA ILE A 118 1.83 -55.04 35.98
C ILE A 118 0.78 -55.09 37.12
N SER A 119 0.54 -56.29 37.63
CA SER A 119 -0.31 -56.53 38.81
C SER A 119 0.50 -56.28 40.08
N ASP A 120 0.13 -55.25 40.87
CA ASP A 120 0.63 -55.07 42.23
C ASP A 120 -0.16 -56.03 43.15
N PRO A 121 0.47 -56.94 43.90
CA PRO A 121 -0.22 -57.69 44.93
C PRO A 121 -0.62 -56.74 46.08
N VAL A 122 -1.93 -56.45 46.20
CA VAL A 122 -2.48 -55.61 47.27
C VAL A 122 -3.14 -56.49 48.32
N SER A 123 -2.81 -56.30 49.60
CA SER A 123 -3.43 -57.01 50.72
C SER A 123 -4.81 -56.44 51.08
N GLU A 124 -5.68 -57.28 51.65
CA GLU A 124 -7.04 -56.87 52.10
C GLU A 124 -7.00 -55.71 53.11
N ARG A 125 -5.96 -55.69 53.96
CA ARG A 125 -5.72 -54.60 54.91
C ARG A 125 -5.40 -53.28 54.22
N GLU A 126 -4.60 -53.27 53.16
CA GLU A 126 -4.28 -52.06 52.39
C GLU A 126 -5.52 -51.53 51.64
N ILE A 127 -6.41 -52.42 51.21
CA ILE A 127 -7.70 -52.03 50.61
C ILE A 127 -8.59 -51.34 51.66
N CYS A 128 -8.70 -51.91 52.86
CA CYS A 128 -9.47 -51.30 53.96
C CYS A 128 -8.88 -49.94 54.41
N GLU A 129 -7.56 -49.85 54.56
CA GLU A 129 -6.89 -48.60 54.94
C GLU A 129 -7.06 -47.51 53.86
N TYR A 130 -7.05 -47.88 52.57
CA TYR A 130 -7.34 -46.96 51.48
C TYR A 130 -8.74 -46.35 51.57
N PHE A 131 -9.78 -47.18 51.80
CA PHE A 131 -11.16 -46.69 51.87
C PHE A 131 -11.40 -45.79 53.09
N VAL A 132 -10.87 -46.16 54.25
CA VAL A 132 -11.00 -45.36 55.47
C VAL A 132 -10.28 -44.01 55.32
N ASN A 133 -9.05 -44.01 54.79
CA ASN A 133 -8.30 -42.76 54.63
C ASN A 133 -8.90 -41.82 53.58
N ARG A 134 -9.52 -42.37 52.54
CA ARG A 134 -10.02 -41.57 51.41
C ARG A 134 -11.45 -41.05 51.61
N TYR A 135 -12.33 -41.85 52.21
CA TYR A 135 -13.78 -41.57 52.20
C TYR A 135 -14.40 -41.40 53.59
N PHE A 136 -13.72 -41.73 54.68
CA PHE A 136 -14.34 -41.65 56.00
C PHE A 136 -14.62 -40.20 56.44
N LEU A 137 -15.89 -39.84 56.54
CA LEU A 137 -16.33 -38.59 57.14
C LEU A 137 -16.58 -38.76 58.65
N LYS A 138 -16.22 -37.75 59.44
CA LYS A 138 -16.57 -37.69 60.87
C LYS A 138 -18.04 -37.29 61.06
N LYS A 139 -18.64 -37.84 62.11
CA LYS A 139 -20.08 -37.77 62.48
C LYS A 139 -20.69 -36.38 62.44
N ASP A 140 -19.91 -35.35 62.75
CA ASP A 140 -20.38 -33.96 62.85
C ASP A 140 -20.71 -33.33 61.48
N ASN A 141 -20.22 -33.90 60.37
CA ASN A 141 -20.43 -33.38 59.02
C ASN A 141 -21.58 -34.09 58.26
N TYR A 142 -22.27 -35.05 58.89
CA TYR A 142 -23.27 -35.89 58.21
C TYR A 142 -24.54 -35.12 57.83
N VAL A 143 -24.94 -34.16 58.67
CA VAL A 143 -26.21 -33.44 58.53
C VAL A 143 -26.17 -32.41 57.40
N GLU A 144 -25.02 -31.79 57.16
CA GLU A 144 -24.83 -30.78 56.10
C GLU A 144 -24.81 -31.42 54.70
N VAL A 145 -24.19 -32.61 54.58
CA VAL A 145 -24.20 -33.39 53.34
C VAL A 145 -25.63 -33.88 53.03
N LEU A 146 -26.31 -34.51 54.00
CA LEU A 146 -27.69 -35.01 53.83
C LEU A 146 -28.70 -33.93 53.41
N ARG A 147 -28.52 -32.67 53.87
CA ARG A 147 -29.44 -31.57 53.52
C ARG A 147 -29.33 -31.13 52.06
N ASN A 148 -28.16 -31.31 51.44
CA ASN A 148 -27.93 -30.95 50.03
C ASN A 148 -28.09 -32.13 49.06
N SER A 149 -27.97 -33.38 49.54
CA SER A 149 -27.92 -34.59 48.69
C SER A 149 -29.27 -35.17 48.24
N VAL A 150 -30.39 -34.83 48.89
CA VAL A 150 -31.63 -35.61 48.75
C VAL A 150 -32.56 -35.12 47.63
N GLU A 151 -32.37 -33.93 47.07
CA GLU A 151 -33.32 -33.40 46.06
C GLU A 151 -32.94 -33.66 44.59
N GLU A 152 -31.69 -33.98 44.23
CA GLU A 152 -31.28 -34.10 42.81
C GLU A 152 -30.89 -35.51 42.31
N VAL A 153 -30.56 -36.50 43.17
CA VAL A 153 -29.77 -37.67 42.70
C VAL A 153 -30.56 -38.98 42.49
N PHE A 154 -31.67 -39.23 43.19
CA PHE A 154 -32.17 -40.62 43.34
C PHE A 154 -33.40 -41.01 42.50
N ARG A 155 -33.41 -40.76 41.19
CA ARG A 155 -34.50 -41.29 40.33
C ARG A 155 -34.06 -42.21 39.19
N GLU A 156 -32.78 -42.26 38.82
CA GLU A 156 -32.32 -43.02 37.64
C GLU A 156 -31.42 -44.23 37.96
N GLU A 157 -30.99 -44.44 39.22
CA GLU A 157 -29.95 -45.45 39.54
C GLU A 157 -30.48 -46.84 39.95
N THR A 158 -31.78 -47.01 40.18
CA THR A 158 -32.35 -48.25 40.75
C THR A 158 -32.21 -49.47 39.82
N GLU A 159 -32.36 -49.28 38.50
CA GLU A 159 -32.25 -50.38 37.52
C GLU A 159 -30.79 -50.85 37.32
N ILE A 160 -29.82 -49.95 37.49
CA ILE A 160 -28.39 -50.25 37.36
C ILE A 160 -27.90 -51.03 38.58
N ILE A 161 -28.39 -50.67 39.78
CA ILE A 161 -28.07 -51.35 41.04
C ILE A 161 -28.54 -52.80 41.02
N GLU A 162 -29.78 -53.08 40.61
CA GLU A 162 -30.31 -54.44 40.54
C GLU A 162 -29.55 -55.34 39.54
N LYS A 163 -29.06 -54.76 38.44
CA LYS A 163 -28.24 -55.48 37.44
C LYS A 163 -26.87 -55.85 38.03
N ILE A 164 -26.23 -54.90 38.72
CA ILE A 164 -24.91 -55.08 39.31
C ILE A 164 -24.95 -56.05 40.49
N GLU A 165 -25.97 -56.00 41.35
CA GLU A 165 -26.16 -56.96 42.44
C GLU A 165 -26.24 -58.40 41.93
N LYS A 166 -26.94 -58.62 40.81
CA LYS A 166 -27.02 -59.94 40.18
C LYS A 166 -25.67 -60.45 39.68
N GLU A 167 -24.89 -59.60 39.01
CA GLU A 167 -23.58 -59.95 38.43
C GLU A 167 -22.50 -60.17 39.50
N THR A 168 -22.57 -59.40 40.59
CA THR A 168 -21.55 -59.38 41.65
C THR A 168 -21.85 -60.32 42.81
N SER A 169 -23.08 -60.80 42.94
CA SER A 169 -23.53 -61.72 44.01
C SER A 169 -22.65 -62.97 44.18
N LYS A 170 -21.97 -63.42 43.13
CA LYS A 170 -21.17 -64.65 43.09
C LYS A 170 -19.64 -64.44 43.19
N LEU A 171 -19.17 -63.20 43.22
CA LEU A 171 -17.75 -62.85 43.19
C LEU A 171 -17.14 -62.74 44.60
N GLY A 172 -15.90 -63.17 44.78
CA GLY A 172 -15.12 -62.92 46.00
C GLY A 172 -14.68 -61.45 46.13
N ILE A 173 -14.23 -61.03 47.32
CA ILE A 173 -13.87 -59.62 47.62
C ILE A 173 -12.78 -59.07 46.68
N GLN A 174 -11.76 -59.87 46.33
CA GLN A 174 -10.71 -59.47 45.38
C GLN A 174 -11.21 -59.37 43.93
N GLU A 175 -12.15 -60.24 43.55
CA GLU A 175 -12.76 -60.26 42.22
C GLU A 175 -13.72 -59.08 42.04
N LEU A 176 -14.47 -58.73 43.09
CA LEU A 176 -15.29 -57.52 43.19
C LEU A 176 -14.46 -56.24 43.01
N TYR A 177 -13.32 -56.13 43.69
CA TYR A 177 -12.42 -54.97 43.59
C TYR A 177 -11.78 -54.85 42.20
N SER A 178 -11.46 -55.98 41.57
CA SER A 178 -10.90 -56.00 40.20
C SER A 178 -11.96 -55.67 39.15
N TYR A 179 -13.19 -56.19 39.31
CA TYR A 179 -14.34 -55.86 38.47
C TYR A 179 -14.68 -54.35 38.56
N PHE A 180 -14.57 -53.76 39.75
CA PHE A 180 -14.76 -52.33 39.98
C PHE A 180 -13.73 -51.47 39.22
N LYS A 181 -12.43 -51.73 39.37
CA LYS A 181 -11.37 -50.94 38.70
C LYS A 181 -11.34 -51.07 37.17
N CYS A 182 -11.90 -52.14 36.62
CA CYS A 182 -11.97 -52.34 35.17
C CYS A 182 -13.20 -51.69 34.52
N ASN A 183 -14.27 -51.43 35.28
CA ASN A 183 -15.53 -50.89 34.76
C ASN A 183 -15.93 -49.55 35.38
N GLU A 184 -15.00 -48.88 36.08
CA GLU A 184 -15.16 -47.59 36.77
C GLU A 184 -15.75 -46.48 35.87
N VAL A 185 -15.51 -46.56 34.56
CA VAL A 185 -15.97 -45.60 33.56
C VAL A 185 -17.44 -45.81 33.15
N GLU A 186 -17.96 -47.05 33.23
CA GLU A 186 -19.25 -47.42 32.62
C GLU A 186 -20.43 -47.36 33.61
N TYR A 187 -20.22 -47.68 34.90
CA TYR A 187 -21.31 -47.82 35.89
C TYR A 187 -21.29 -46.78 37.02
N GLY A 188 -20.20 -46.02 37.16
CA GLY A 188 -20.01 -45.10 38.28
C GLY A 188 -19.78 -45.81 39.63
N ASP A 189 -19.31 -45.04 40.63
CA ASP A 189 -18.76 -45.57 41.88
C ASP A 189 -19.82 -46.26 42.80
N ILE A 190 -21.09 -45.90 42.69
CA ILE A 190 -22.10 -46.11 43.75
C ILE A 190 -22.68 -47.54 43.83
N PRO A 191 -23.10 -48.20 42.73
CA PRO A 191 -23.77 -49.50 42.81
C PRO A 191 -22.87 -50.67 43.23
N ILE A 192 -21.56 -50.55 43.02
CA ILE A 192 -20.58 -51.60 43.37
C ILE A 192 -20.04 -51.36 44.79
N LEU A 193 -19.92 -50.10 45.23
CA LEU A 193 -19.50 -49.75 46.59
C LEU A 193 -20.56 -50.15 47.63
N SER A 194 -21.86 -50.09 47.32
CA SER A 194 -22.91 -50.63 48.20
C SER A 194 -22.72 -52.13 48.45
N VAL A 195 -22.44 -52.92 47.41
CA VAL A 195 -22.19 -54.37 47.50
C VAL A 195 -20.89 -54.69 48.25
N ILE A 196 -19.83 -53.88 48.07
CA ILE A 196 -18.54 -54.06 48.76
C ILE A 196 -18.65 -53.70 50.25
N LEU A 197 -19.38 -52.63 50.61
CA LEU A 197 -19.55 -52.19 52.00
C LEU A 197 -20.39 -53.16 52.85
N GLU A 198 -21.34 -53.86 52.24
CA GLU A 198 -22.11 -54.92 52.91
C GLU A 198 -21.25 -56.15 53.25
N ARG A 199 -20.21 -56.42 52.46
CA ARG A 199 -19.36 -57.61 52.57
C ARG A 199 -18.09 -57.41 53.40
N LEU A 200 -17.67 -56.17 53.66
CA LEU A 200 -16.49 -55.86 54.48
C LEU A 200 -16.85 -55.72 55.98
N PRO A 201 -15.98 -56.16 56.90
CA PRO A 201 -16.26 -56.24 58.34
C PRO A 201 -16.12 -54.88 59.07
N PHE A 202 -16.65 -53.81 58.49
CA PHE A 202 -16.67 -52.49 59.10
C PHE A 202 -17.75 -52.39 60.19
N GLN A 203 -17.51 -51.58 61.22
CA GLN A 203 -18.57 -51.22 62.17
C GLN A 203 -19.61 -50.30 61.50
N ASP A 204 -20.86 -50.33 61.97
CA ASP A 204 -21.97 -49.58 61.37
C ASP A 204 -21.70 -48.07 61.21
N GLU A 205 -20.89 -47.48 62.10
CA GLU A 205 -20.51 -46.06 62.02
C GLU A 205 -19.49 -45.78 60.92
N GLU A 206 -18.55 -46.70 60.68
CA GLU A 206 -17.54 -46.61 59.61
C GLU A 206 -18.19 -46.78 58.24
N ARG A 207 -19.13 -47.73 58.13
CA ARG A 207 -19.94 -47.94 56.92
C ARG A 207 -20.70 -46.66 56.54
N LYS A 208 -21.36 -46.02 57.50
CA LYS A 208 -22.09 -44.77 57.28
C LYS A 208 -21.18 -43.61 56.90
N GLY A 209 -19.99 -43.51 57.53
CA GLY A 209 -19.02 -42.46 57.23
C GLY A 209 -18.43 -42.56 55.82
N ILE A 210 -18.13 -43.79 55.37
CA ILE A 210 -17.65 -44.05 54.01
C ILE A 210 -18.75 -43.78 52.98
N TYR A 211 -19.99 -44.23 53.24
CA TYR A 211 -21.13 -43.99 52.35
C TYR A 211 -21.38 -42.49 52.10
N LEU A 212 -21.35 -41.69 53.17
CA LEU A 212 -21.54 -40.24 53.06
C LEU A 212 -20.36 -39.53 52.38
N GLY A 213 -19.13 -40.03 52.54
CA GLY A 213 -17.95 -39.51 51.84
C GLY A 213 -18.02 -39.71 50.33
N ILE A 214 -18.50 -40.87 49.89
CA ILE A 214 -18.72 -41.18 48.47
C ILE A 214 -19.77 -40.24 47.88
N ILE A 215 -20.89 -40.04 48.57
CA ILE A 215 -21.95 -39.11 48.14
C ILE A 215 -21.39 -37.69 47.99
N LYS A 216 -20.57 -37.23 48.94
CA LYS A 216 -19.95 -35.90 48.88
C LYS A 216 -19.03 -35.74 47.66
N GLU A 217 -18.13 -36.68 47.41
CA GLU A 217 -17.22 -36.63 46.25
C GLU A 217 -18.02 -36.64 44.93
N ARG A 218 -19.15 -37.36 44.87
CA ARG A 218 -20.01 -37.38 43.69
C ARG A 218 -20.65 -36.01 43.44
N ILE A 219 -21.15 -35.36 44.48
CA ILE A 219 -21.74 -34.02 44.36
C ILE A 219 -20.70 -33.01 43.89
N GLU A 220 -19.48 -33.06 44.43
CA GLU A 220 -18.38 -32.17 44.01
C GLU A 220 -18.00 -32.40 42.53
N LYS A 221 -17.95 -33.65 42.07
CA LYS A 221 -17.71 -33.96 40.65
C LYS A 221 -18.85 -33.45 39.76
N LEU A 222 -20.11 -33.67 40.14
CA LEU A 222 -21.27 -33.20 39.37
C LEU A 222 -21.35 -31.67 39.32
N SER A 223 -21.03 -30.97 40.42
CA SER A 223 -21.00 -29.51 40.42
C SER A 223 -19.90 -28.96 39.51
N ASN A 224 -18.72 -29.59 39.48
CA ASN A 224 -17.64 -29.17 38.60
C ASN A 224 -18.00 -29.38 37.12
N ILE A 225 -18.59 -30.53 36.77
CA ILE A 225 -19.08 -30.81 35.41
C ILE A 225 -20.13 -29.79 34.97
N LYS A 226 -21.02 -29.36 35.88
CA LYS A 226 -22.04 -28.33 35.59
C LYS A 226 -21.40 -26.98 35.29
N ILE A 227 -20.42 -26.55 36.09
CA ILE A 227 -19.66 -25.30 35.86
C ILE A 227 -18.92 -25.37 34.52
N GLU A 228 -18.23 -26.48 34.22
CA GLU A 228 -17.54 -26.68 32.93
C GLU A 228 -18.51 -26.66 31.75
N ASN A 229 -19.73 -27.19 31.90
CA ASN A 229 -20.75 -27.13 30.85
C ASN A 229 -21.28 -25.71 30.61
N ASP A 230 -21.47 -24.92 31.66
CA ASP A 230 -21.90 -23.53 31.55
C ASP A 230 -20.81 -22.67 30.87
N GLU A 231 -19.54 -22.88 31.23
CA GLU A 231 -18.40 -22.25 30.55
C GLU A 231 -18.31 -22.68 29.08
N ASN A 232 -18.51 -23.96 28.78
CA ASN A 232 -18.55 -24.48 27.41
C ASN A 232 -19.67 -23.86 26.57
N ASN A 233 -20.84 -23.60 27.16
CA ASN A 233 -21.94 -22.92 26.46
C ASN A 233 -21.59 -21.46 26.14
N SER A 234 -20.96 -20.74 27.08
CA SER A 234 -20.46 -19.38 26.82
C SER A 234 -19.37 -19.33 25.74
N LEU A 235 -18.48 -20.34 25.73
CA LEU A 235 -17.48 -20.50 24.67
C LEU A 235 -18.11 -20.77 23.31
N LYS A 236 -19.15 -21.60 23.22
CA LYS A 236 -19.88 -21.85 21.96
C LYS A 236 -20.51 -20.60 21.38
N GLU A 237 -21.13 -19.76 22.22
CA GLU A 237 -21.69 -18.48 21.78
C GLU A 237 -20.60 -17.52 21.25
N SER A 238 -19.44 -17.52 21.92
CA SER A 238 -18.29 -16.73 21.51
C SER A 238 -17.71 -17.21 20.16
N ILE A 239 -17.61 -18.52 19.96
CA ILE A 239 -17.18 -19.14 18.70
C ILE A 239 -18.11 -18.71 17.56
N LEU A 240 -19.43 -18.86 17.73
CA LEU A 240 -20.41 -18.49 16.71
C LEU A 240 -20.31 -17.00 16.34
N LYS A 241 -20.06 -16.12 17.33
CA LYS A 241 -19.83 -14.69 17.08
C LYS A 241 -18.58 -14.44 16.25
N TYR A 242 -17.49 -15.16 16.50
CA TYR A 242 -16.26 -15.02 15.72
C TYR A 242 -16.38 -15.60 14.31
N GLU A 243 -17.08 -16.72 14.13
CA GLU A 243 -17.36 -17.30 12.80
C GLU A 243 -18.15 -16.32 11.92
N ASN A 244 -19.22 -15.72 12.45
CA ASN A 244 -19.98 -14.69 11.74
C ASN A 244 -19.11 -13.47 11.37
N LYS A 245 -18.16 -13.11 12.22
CA LYS A 245 -17.22 -12.00 11.95
C LYS A 245 -16.21 -12.37 10.85
N VAL A 246 -15.72 -13.60 10.84
CA VAL A 246 -14.82 -14.10 9.79
C VAL A 246 -15.53 -14.09 8.43
N GLU A 247 -16.76 -14.61 8.36
CA GLU A 247 -17.55 -14.63 7.12
C GLU A 247 -17.80 -13.20 6.57
N PHE A 248 -18.05 -12.25 7.46
CA PHE A 248 -18.18 -10.84 7.09
C PHE A 248 -16.88 -10.28 6.49
N LEU A 249 -15.74 -10.52 7.15
CA LEU A 249 -14.43 -10.04 6.69
C LEU A 249 -14.02 -10.67 5.36
N GLU A 250 -14.34 -11.95 5.13
CA GLU A 250 -14.09 -12.62 3.85
C GLU A 250 -14.86 -11.98 2.70
N LYS A 251 -16.14 -11.63 2.93
CA LYS A 251 -16.96 -10.88 1.95
C LYS A 251 -16.36 -9.51 1.67
N GLU A 252 -15.87 -8.80 2.70
CA GLU A 252 -15.25 -7.49 2.53
C GLU A 252 -13.94 -7.57 1.73
N ILE A 253 -13.08 -8.56 2.03
CA ILE A 253 -11.84 -8.83 1.29
C ILE A 253 -12.16 -9.16 -0.18
N SER A 254 -13.17 -9.98 -0.44
CA SER A 254 -13.58 -10.31 -1.81
C SER A 254 -13.99 -9.05 -2.60
N ASN A 255 -14.79 -8.17 -2.00
CA ASN A 255 -15.20 -6.92 -2.64
C ASN A 255 -14.02 -5.97 -2.88
N LEU A 256 -13.10 -5.84 -1.92
CA LEU A 256 -11.88 -5.04 -2.09
C LEU A 256 -10.99 -5.56 -3.22
N ASN A 257 -10.86 -6.88 -3.37
CA ASN A 257 -10.10 -7.47 -4.46
C ASN A 257 -10.74 -7.19 -5.83
N GLU A 258 -12.07 -7.25 -5.95
CA GLU A 258 -12.76 -6.86 -7.18
C GLU A 258 -12.54 -5.38 -7.53
N GLN A 259 -12.55 -4.49 -6.54
CA GLN A 259 -12.24 -3.08 -6.75
C GLN A 259 -10.79 -2.86 -7.19
N LEU A 260 -9.85 -3.60 -6.61
CA LEU A 260 -8.43 -3.54 -6.95
C LEU A 260 -8.17 -3.98 -8.40
N GLU A 261 -8.84 -5.03 -8.89
CA GLU A 261 -8.73 -5.44 -10.30
C GLU A 261 -9.34 -4.41 -11.26
N LYS A 262 -10.45 -3.76 -10.89
CA LYS A 262 -11.00 -2.62 -11.67
C LYS A 262 -10.02 -1.45 -11.72
N LEU A 263 -9.32 -1.15 -10.62
CA LEU A 263 -8.31 -0.09 -10.59
C LEU A 263 -7.09 -0.44 -11.46
N LYS A 264 -6.58 -1.67 -11.40
CA LYS A 264 -5.47 -2.12 -12.26
C LYS A 264 -5.80 -1.99 -13.74
N THR A 265 -6.99 -2.45 -14.15
CA THR A 265 -7.41 -2.35 -15.56
C THR A 265 -7.55 -0.90 -16.02
N ASN A 266 -8.06 -0.01 -15.16
CA ASN A 266 -8.08 1.43 -15.46
C ASN A 266 -6.68 2.05 -15.51
N ASN A 267 -5.76 1.64 -14.64
CA ASN A 267 -4.39 2.16 -14.62
C ASN A 267 -3.64 1.77 -15.91
N ASN A 268 -3.77 0.53 -16.37
CA ASN A 268 -3.17 0.08 -17.63
C ASN A 268 -3.69 0.92 -18.83
N LYS A 269 -4.99 1.23 -18.87
CA LYS A 269 -5.56 2.11 -19.91
C LYS A 269 -4.98 3.53 -19.86
N LEU A 270 -4.73 4.05 -18.65
CA LEU A 270 -4.10 5.37 -18.48
C LEU A 270 -2.64 5.37 -18.93
N GLU A 271 -1.91 4.28 -18.69
CA GLU A 271 -0.55 4.10 -19.18
C GLU A 271 -0.50 4.07 -20.71
N GLU A 272 -1.36 3.27 -21.36
CA GLU A 272 -1.50 3.24 -22.82
C GLU A 272 -1.81 4.62 -23.41
N ASN A 273 -2.74 5.37 -22.79
CA ASN A 273 -3.07 6.73 -23.21
C ASN A 273 -1.88 7.69 -23.06
N ASN A 274 -1.10 7.57 -21.98
CA ASN A 274 0.10 8.38 -21.77
C ASN A 274 1.19 8.09 -22.82
N GLU A 275 1.37 6.84 -23.21
CA GLU A 275 2.28 6.48 -24.30
C GLU A 275 1.86 7.11 -25.62
N LEU A 276 0.55 7.07 -25.93
CA LEU A 276 -0.01 7.70 -27.13
C LEU A 276 0.23 9.22 -27.11
N LEU A 277 -0.06 9.87 -25.98
CA LEU A 277 0.13 11.31 -25.79
C LEU A 277 1.61 11.72 -25.95
N ASN A 278 2.53 10.89 -25.44
CA ASN A 278 3.96 11.13 -25.60
C ASN A 278 4.42 11.02 -27.06
N LYS A 279 3.85 10.08 -27.81
CA LYS A 279 4.11 9.94 -29.24
C LYS A 279 3.60 11.15 -30.03
N ASP A 280 2.38 11.59 -29.74
CA ASP A 280 1.79 12.77 -30.36
C ASP A 280 2.59 14.04 -30.04
N ASN A 281 2.98 14.23 -28.77
CA ASN A 281 3.84 15.34 -28.36
C ASN A 281 5.18 15.36 -29.08
N LYS A 282 5.77 14.19 -29.34
CA LYS A 282 7.01 14.09 -30.13
C LYS A 282 6.78 14.55 -31.58
N LEU A 283 5.71 14.08 -32.22
CA LEU A 283 5.34 14.50 -33.57
C LEU A 283 5.05 16.00 -33.65
N PHE A 284 4.34 16.57 -32.67
CA PHE A 284 4.12 18.01 -32.60
C PHE A 284 5.41 18.80 -32.47
N ARG A 285 6.37 18.36 -31.64
CA ARG A 285 7.69 19.02 -31.53
C ARG A 285 8.47 18.98 -32.84
N GLU A 286 8.42 17.86 -33.57
CA GLU A 286 9.06 17.75 -34.87
C GLU A 286 8.40 18.68 -35.91
N ALA A 287 7.07 18.74 -35.93
CA ALA A 287 6.32 19.66 -36.81
C ALA A 287 6.62 21.13 -36.49
N ILE A 288 6.72 21.50 -35.21
CA ILE A 288 7.09 22.85 -34.77
C ILE A 288 8.48 23.21 -35.31
N LYS A 289 9.47 22.32 -35.16
CA LYS A 289 10.83 22.57 -35.70
C LYS A 289 10.84 22.81 -37.20
N ILE A 290 10.07 22.02 -37.96
CA ILE A 290 9.93 22.22 -39.41
C ILE A 290 9.35 23.62 -39.69
N LYS A 291 8.29 24.00 -38.97
CA LYS A 291 7.68 25.33 -39.14
C LYS A 291 8.60 26.48 -38.74
N GLU A 292 9.41 26.31 -37.71
CA GLU A 292 10.45 27.30 -37.34
C GLU A 292 11.47 27.48 -38.47
N ILE A 293 11.90 26.39 -39.11
CA ILE A 293 12.80 26.45 -40.28
C ILE A 293 12.12 27.19 -41.44
N ASP A 294 10.87 26.84 -41.76
CA ASP A 294 10.10 27.51 -42.82
C ASP A 294 9.99 29.03 -42.55
N ILE A 295 9.63 29.42 -41.33
CA ILE A 295 9.51 30.83 -40.93
C ILE A 295 10.85 31.55 -41.07
N ASN A 296 11.95 30.95 -40.62
CA ASN A 296 13.27 31.55 -40.73
C ASN A 296 13.71 31.74 -42.19
N ASN A 297 13.37 30.80 -43.07
CA ASN A 297 13.65 30.94 -44.50
C ASN A 297 12.83 32.08 -45.11
N ILE A 298 11.52 32.16 -44.81
CA ILE A 298 10.66 33.26 -45.26
C ILE A 298 11.19 34.61 -44.75
N GLU A 299 11.59 34.69 -43.47
CA GLU A 299 12.19 35.92 -42.92
C GLU A 299 13.45 36.34 -43.66
N LYS A 300 14.30 35.36 -44.03
CA LYS A 300 15.52 35.63 -44.79
C LYS A 300 15.19 36.17 -46.19
N ASP A 301 14.29 35.50 -46.90
CA ASP A 301 13.86 35.92 -48.24
C ASP A 301 13.28 37.34 -48.22
N LEU A 302 12.44 37.65 -47.24
CA LEU A 302 11.89 39.00 -47.03
C LEU A 302 12.98 40.04 -46.74
N ARG A 303 14.00 39.69 -45.94
CA ARG A 303 15.13 40.62 -45.69
C ARG A 303 15.92 40.89 -46.96
N ASP A 304 16.17 39.87 -47.76
CA ASP A 304 16.91 40.01 -49.03
C ASP A 304 16.12 40.88 -50.02
N GLU A 305 14.81 40.67 -50.13
CA GLU A 305 13.91 41.51 -50.95
C GLU A 305 13.89 42.98 -50.49
N ILE A 306 13.80 43.22 -49.17
CA ILE A 306 13.88 44.58 -48.60
C ILE A 306 15.20 45.26 -48.96
N ASN A 307 16.32 44.52 -48.93
CA ASN A 307 17.63 45.09 -49.28
C ASN A 307 17.71 45.45 -50.77
N VAL A 308 17.17 44.61 -51.65
CA VAL A 308 17.04 44.91 -53.08
C VAL A 308 16.22 46.17 -53.28
N LEU A 309 15.02 46.27 -52.69
CA LEU A 309 14.17 47.46 -52.80
C LEU A 309 14.84 48.73 -52.27
N LYS A 310 15.58 48.65 -51.15
CA LYS A 310 16.34 49.80 -50.62
C LYS A 310 17.40 50.28 -51.60
N SER A 311 18.15 49.38 -52.23
CA SER A 311 19.16 49.72 -53.22
C SER A 311 18.56 50.37 -54.48
N GLN A 312 17.44 49.82 -54.97
CA GLN A 312 16.69 50.39 -56.09
C GLN A 312 16.20 51.80 -55.77
N ASN A 313 15.65 51.99 -54.56
CA ASN A 313 15.15 53.29 -54.11
C ASN A 313 16.28 54.33 -53.98
N MET A 314 17.46 53.95 -53.47
CA MET A 314 18.65 54.80 -53.46
C MET A 314 19.12 55.20 -54.87
N SER A 315 19.08 54.27 -55.82
CA SER A 315 19.42 54.53 -57.22
C SER A 315 18.43 55.52 -57.86
N LEU A 316 17.13 55.31 -57.68
CA LEU A 316 16.09 56.22 -58.16
C LEU A 316 16.22 57.62 -57.55
N LYS A 317 16.48 57.70 -56.24
CA LYS A 317 16.68 58.98 -55.55
C LYS A 317 17.86 59.75 -56.14
N THR A 318 18.99 59.08 -56.38
CA THR A 318 20.16 59.69 -57.04
C THR A 318 19.80 60.20 -58.43
N LYS A 319 19.05 59.43 -59.24
CA LYS A 319 18.60 59.86 -60.57
C LYS A 319 17.68 61.08 -60.50
N CYS A 320 16.71 61.09 -59.58
CA CYS A 320 15.85 62.25 -59.35
C CYS A 320 16.66 63.49 -58.98
N ASP A 321 17.65 63.37 -58.08
CA ASP A 321 18.52 64.48 -57.70
C ASP A 321 19.36 64.99 -58.88
N MET A 322 19.86 64.10 -59.74
CA MET A 322 20.57 64.48 -60.98
C MET A 322 19.67 65.27 -61.94
N TYR A 323 18.48 64.74 -62.27
CA TYR A 323 17.54 65.45 -63.14
C TYR A 323 17.07 66.78 -62.55
N SER A 324 16.93 66.85 -61.22
CA SER A 324 16.60 68.10 -60.52
C SER A 324 17.71 69.15 -60.69
N LYS A 325 18.98 68.74 -60.66
CA LYS A 325 20.14 69.61 -60.93
C LYS A 325 20.21 70.03 -62.39
N GLU A 326 19.96 69.13 -63.34
CA GLU A 326 19.93 69.45 -64.77
C GLU A 326 18.83 70.46 -65.08
N LEU A 327 17.63 70.29 -64.52
CA LEU A 327 16.54 71.26 -64.66
C LEU A 327 16.89 72.64 -64.08
N ARG A 328 17.68 72.70 -63.01
CA ARG A 328 18.23 73.97 -62.48
C ARG A 328 19.22 74.63 -63.43
N ILE A 329 19.96 73.87 -64.23
CA ILE A 329 20.90 74.42 -65.23
C ILE A 329 20.13 75.04 -66.41
N PHE A 330 18.94 74.53 -66.73
CA PHE A 330 18.07 75.11 -67.77
C PHE A 330 17.25 76.32 -67.28
N SER A 331 17.18 76.56 -65.97
CA SER A 331 16.60 77.79 -65.41
C SER A 331 17.73 78.80 -65.20
N CYS A 332 17.99 79.60 -66.25
CA CYS A 332 18.97 80.69 -66.20
C CYS A 332 18.71 81.66 -65.04
N SER A 333 19.84 82.05 -64.44
CA SER A 333 20.12 83.23 -63.60
C SER A 333 19.31 83.40 -62.31
N ASP A 334 20.01 83.24 -61.18
CA ASP A 334 19.79 83.93 -59.90
C ASP A 334 19.94 85.47 -60.05
N GLU A 335 19.27 86.04 -61.04
CA GLU A 335 18.98 87.47 -61.07
C GLU A 335 17.62 87.64 -60.38
N ASP A 336 17.53 88.60 -59.45
CA ASP A 336 16.29 88.99 -58.82
C ASP A 336 15.30 89.45 -59.90
N PHE A 337 14.55 88.50 -60.47
CA PHE A 337 13.41 88.82 -61.33
C PHE A 337 12.42 89.58 -60.45
N GLU A 338 12.38 90.91 -60.58
CA GLU A 338 11.24 91.72 -60.17
C GLU A 338 10.02 91.15 -60.90
N SER A 339 9.30 90.28 -60.20
CA SER A 339 8.40 89.33 -60.85
C SER A 339 7.13 90.05 -61.27
N GLU A 340 6.99 90.27 -62.57
CA GLU A 340 5.93 91.10 -63.11
C GLU A 340 4.63 90.31 -63.43
N ILE A 341 4.67 88.96 -63.52
CA ILE A 341 3.48 88.13 -63.82
C ILE A 341 3.13 87.13 -62.71
N VAL A 342 1.84 87.11 -62.35
CA VAL A 342 1.25 86.16 -61.39
C VAL A 342 0.25 85.25 -62.08
N ILE A 343 0.34 83.94 -61.85
CA ILE A 343 -0.68 82.96 -62.27
C ILE A 343 -1.32 82.33 -61.03
N ILE A 344 -2.65 82.43 -60.92
CA ILE A 344 -3.41 81.77 -59.86
C ILE A 344 -4.00 80.48 -60.42
N THR A 345 -3.70 79.34 -59.79
CA THR A 345 -4.08 77.99 -60.27
C THR A 345 -4.27 77.02 -59.11
N ASN A 346 -5.26 76.14 -59.20
CA ASN A 346 -5.45 75.04 -58.24
C ASN A 346 -4.73 73.74 -58.67
N ASN A 347 -4.18 73.70 -59.89
CA ASN A 347 -3.44 72.54 -60.35
C ASN A 347 -2.07 72.46 -59.67
N SER A 348 -1.54 71.25 -59.51
CA SER A 348 -0.11 71.10 -59.18
C SER A 348 0.70 71.79 -60.27
N VAL A 349 1.74 72.53 -59.91
CA VAL A 349 2.56 73.30 -60.87
C VAL A 349 4.04 73.21 -60.51
N ASN A 350 4.45 72.12 -59.84
CA ASN A 350 5.81 71.96 -59.35
C ASN A 350 6.85 72.00 -60.50
N LEU A 351 6.51 71.45 -61.66
CA LEU A 351 7.36 71.52 -62.84
C LEU A 351 7.43 72.95 -63.41
N LEU A 352 6.29 73.61 -63.59
CA LEU A 352 6.22 74.97 -64.16
C LEU A 352 6.89 76.02 -63.26
N LYS A 353 6.74 75.89 -61.93
CA LYS A 353 7.44 76.74 -60.95
C LYS A 353 8.96 76.67 -61.10
N ASN A 354 9.50 75.52 -61.50
CA ASN A 354 10.92 75.35 -61.71
C ASN A 354 11.35 75.84 -63.10
N MET A 355 10.47 75.76 -64.11
CA MET A 355 10.78 76.17 -65.49
C MET A 355 10.67 77.68 -65.73
N PHE A 356 9.81 78.37 -64.98
CA PHE A 356 9.56 79.82 -65.12
C PHE A 356 9.69 80.51 -63.74
N PRO A 357 10.92 80.66 -63.21
CA PRO A 357 11.15 81.36 -61.94
C PRO A 357 10.60 82.80 -61.90
N GLU A 358 10.50 83.44 -63.07
CA GLU A 358 9.92 84.77 -63.29
C GLU A 358 8.40 84.83 -63.05
N VAL A 359 7.68 83.71 -63.13
CA VAL A 359 6.22 83.63 -62.94
C VAL A 359 5.91 83.16 -61.53
N LYS A 360 5.13 83.96 -60.78
CA LYS A 360 4.66 83.54 -59.45
C LYS A 360 3.36 82.75 -59.56
N PHE A 361 3.42 81.48 -59.16
CA PHE A 361 2.25 80.61 -59.11
C PHE A 361 1.67 80.54 -57.70
N TYR A 362 0.42 80.96 -57.55
CA TYR A 362 -0.34 80.89 -56.30
C TYR A 362 -1.54 79.97 -56.42
N SER A 363 -1.84 79.23 -55.36
CA SER A 363 -3.21 78.72 -55.19
C SER A 363 -4.13 79.82 -54.69
N ILE A 364 -5.44 79.63 -54.79
CA ILE A 364 -6.43 80.60 -54.30
C ILE A 364 -6.23 80.88 -52.80
N MET A 365 -5.95 79.83 -52.03
CA MET A 365 -5.64 79.93 -50.59
C MET A 365 -4.39 80.77 -50.33
N GLN A 366 -3.36 80.62 -51.17
CA GLN A 366 -2.12 81.39 -51.05
C GLN A 366 -2.33 82.84 -51.48
N TRP A 367 -3.13 83.10 -52.51
CA TRP A 367 -3.41 84.46 -52.96
C TRP A 367 -4.06 85.30 -51.86
N LYS A 368 -5.02 84.74 -51.13
CA LYS A 368 -5.71 85.41 -50.02
C LYS A 368 -4.79 85.89 -48.89
N THR A 369 -3.59 85.34 -48.78
CA THR A 369 -2.60 85.74 -47.76
C THR A 369 -1.52 86.69 -48.29
N VAL A 370 -1.53 86.98 -49.61
CA VAL A 370 -0.58 87.89 -50.24
C VAL A 370 -1.09 89.34 -50.12
N ASP A 371 -0.25 90.22 -49.59
CA ASP A 371 -0.50 91.67 -49.58
C ASP A 371 -0.22 92.25 -50.97
N ALA A 372 -1.24 92.25 -51.82
CA ALA A 372 -1.15 92.71 -53.21
C ALA A 372 -0.72 94.19 -53.35
N SER A 373 -0.90 95.00 -52.29
CA SER A 373 -0.56 96.44 -52.29
C SER A 373 0.94 96.75 -52.25
N LYS A 374 1.79 95.74 -51.98
CA LYS A 374 3.24 95.90 -51.76
C LYS A 374 4.11 95.36 -52.90
N ARG A 375 3.54 95.05 -54.06
CA ARG A 375 4.28 94.44 -55.17
C ARG A 375 4.02 95.14 -56.51
N ASN A 376 5.08 95.30 -57.30
CA ASN A 376 4.99 95.64 -58.73
C ASN A 376 4.50 94.40 -59.50
N ILE A 377 3.18 94.26 -59.65
CA ILE A 377 2.57 93.21 -60.49
C ILE A 377 2.12 93.87 -61.79
N SER A 378 2.69 93.47 -62.92
CA SER A 378 2.28 93.99 -64.24
C SER A 378 1.09 93.24 -64.82
N LYS A 379 0.93 91.94 -64.52
CA LYS A 379 -0.22 91.15 -65.01
C LYS A 379 -0.60 89.99 -64.08
N ILE A 380 -1.90 89.82 -63.83
CA ILE A 380 -2.45 88.64 -63.15
C ILE A 380 -3.22 87.78 -64.13
N ILE A 381 -2.99 86.47 -64.11
CA ILE A 381 -3.72 85.50 -64.92
C ILE A 381 -4.42 84.49 -64.00
N ILE A 382 -5.73 84.37 -64.16
CA ILE A 382 -6.54 83.35 -63.49
C ILE A 382 -6.62 82.12 -64.39
N HIS A 383 -6.05 81.01 -63.94
CA HIS A 383 -6.21 79.74 -64.61
C HIS A 383 -7.47 79.04 -64.11
N ARG A 384 -8.54 79.08 -64.92
CA ARG A 384 -9.90 78.67 -64.51
C ARG A 384 -10.05 77.18 -64.19
N ASN A 385 -9.21 76.32 -64.76
CA ASN A 385 -9.36 74.88 -64.61
C ASN A 385 -9.15 74.42 -63.16
N GLY A 386 -10.12 73.71 -62.61
CA GLY A 386 -10.13 73.31 -61.20
C GLY A 386 -10.52 74.42 -60.21
N MET A 387 -11.01 75.58 -60.68
CA MET A 387 -11.58 76.63 -59.82
C MET A 387 -13.10 76.68 -59.90
N SER A 388 -13.77 76.92 -58.77
CA SER A 388 -15.22 77.14 -58.78
C SER A 388 -15.53 78.57 -59.23
N SER A 389 -16.72 78.79 -59.81
CA SER A 389 -17.15 80.15 -60.20
C SER A 389 -17.14 81.12 -59.02
N LYS A 390 -17.43 80.63 -57.81
CA LYS A 390 -17.38 81.44 -56.57
C LYS A 390 -15.96 81.89 -56.25
N ASP A 391 -14.97 81.02 -56.42
CA ASP A 391 -13.57 81.40 -56.16
C ASP A 391 -13.08 82.46 -57.15
N ILE A 392 -13.51 82.37 -58.41
CA ILE A 392 -13.18 83.37 -59.43
C ILE A 392 -13.82 84.70 -59.07
N GLU A 393 -15.13 84.73 -58.76
CA GLU A 393 -15.83 85.94 -58.32
C GLU A 393 -15.21 86.59 -57.07
N GLU A 394 -14.66 85.79 -56.14
CA GLU A 394 -13.93 86.31 -54.98
C GLU A 394 -12.61 86.97 -55.39
N LEU A 395 -11.83 86.34 -56.27
CA LEU A 395 -10.60 86.91 -56.80
C LEU A 395 -10.86 88.22 -57.57
N GLU A 396 -11.90 88.26 -58.40
CA GLU A 396 -12.28 89.44 -59.16
C GLU A 396 -12.63 90.63 -58.26
N LYS A 397 -13.34 90.39 -57.14
CA LYS A 397 -13.62 91.43 -56.14
C LYS A 397 -12.34 92.00 -55.54
N ASP A 398 -11.36 91.16 -55.25
CA ASP A 398 -10.06 91.59 -54.74
C ASP A 398 -9.31 92.42 -55.80
N PHE A 399 -9.30 91.99 -57.07
CA PHE A 399 -8.64 92.75 -58.15
C PHE A 399 -9.28 94.11 -58.40
N ILE A 400 -10.61 94.20 -58.38
CA ILE A 400 -11.35 95.46 -58.49
C ILE A 400 -11.01 96.39 -57.31
N LYS A 401 -10.95 95.85 -56.09
CA LYS A 401 -10.62 96.63 -54.88
C LYS A 401 -9.21 97.23 -54.95
N PHE A 402 -8.26 96.54 -55.57
CA PHE A 402 -6.86 96.97 -55.69
C PHE A 402 -6.50 97.59 -57.04
N ASN A 403 -7.47 97.77 -57.95
CA ASN A 403 -7.29 98.29 -59.30
C ASN A 403 -6.20 97.54 -60.10
N ILE A 404 -6.23 96.21 -60.05
CA ILE A 404 -5.28 95.34 -60.75
C ILE A 404 -5.93 94.76 -62.01
N GLU A 405 -5.25 94.86 -63.15
CA GLU A 405 -5.69 94.21 -64.39
C GLU A 405 -5.46 92.71 -64.32
N TYR A 406 -6.47 91.94 -64.75
CA TYR A 406 -6.41 90.48 -64.77
C TYR A 406 -6.96 89.91 -66.07
N GLU A 407 -6.43 88.75 -66.46
CA GLU A 407 -6.90 87.96 -67.60
C GLU A 407 -7.31 86.56 -67.13
N THR A 408 -8.43 86.03 -67.62
CA THR A 408 -8.86 84.66 -67.29
C THR A 408 -8.60 83.75 -68.47
N ILE A 409 -7.88 82.65 -68.24
CA ILE A 409 -7.59 81.64 -69.25
C ILE A 409 -8.23 80.30 -68.91
N LEU A 410 -8.47 79.52 -69.95
CA LEU A 410 -8.95 78.14 -69.83
C LEU A 410 -7.94 77.21 -70.52
N SER A 411 -7.12 76.52 -69.73
CA SER A 411 -6.29 75.40 -70.17
C SER A 411 -6.69 74.10 -69.46
N ARG A 412 -6.82 73.00 -70.19
CA ARG A 412 -7.37 71.72 -69.71
C ARG A 412 -6.36 70.91 -68.91
N ASP A 413 -5.06 71.10 -69.14
CA ASP A 413 -3.99 70.41 -68.44
C ASP A 413 -2.75 71.32 -68.25
N GLN A 414 -1.71 70.78 -67.60
CA GLN A 414 -0.45 71.49 -67.40
C GLN A 414 0.31 71.79 -68.71
N ARG A 415 0.08 71.03 -69.77
CA ARG A 415 0.77 71.19 -71.05
C ARG A 415 0.22 72.40 -71.80
N GLU A 416 -1.09 72.56 -71.83
CA GLU A 416 -1.74 73.75 -72.40
C GLU A 416 -1.36 75.00 -71.59
N LEU A 417 -1.24 74.90 -70.25
CA LEU A 417 -0.75 76.01 -69.42
C LEU A 417 0.73 76.35 -69.72
N LEU A 418 1.57 75.34 -69.96
CA LEU A 418 2.96 75.53 -70.40
C LEU A 418 3.02 76.28 -71.74
N ASP A 419 2.26 75.83 -72.73
CA ASP A 419 2.22 76.45 -74.06
C ASP A 419 1.74 77.90 -73.97
N PHE A 420 0.74 78.18 -73.13
CA PHE A 420 0.26 79.55 -72.88
C PHE A 420 1.33 80.45 -72.26
N ILE A 421 2.07 79.97 -71.25
CA ILE A 421 3.16 80.74 -70.63
C ILE A 421 4.27 81.00 -71.64
N LEU A 422 4.58 80.03 -72.50
CA LEU A 422 5.54 80.19 -73.59
C LEU A 422 5.07 81.21 -74.65
N GLU A 423 3.77 81.28 -74.93
CA GLU A 423 3.20 82.29 -75.82
C GLU A 423 3.22 83.70 -75.22
N LEU A 424 2.84 83.84 -73.95
CA LEU A 424 2.96 85.11 -73.22
C LEU A 424 4.39 85.65 -73.25
N ARG A 425 5.37 84.75 -73.07
CA ARG A 425 6.80 85.09 -73.14
C ARG A 425 7.25 85.53 -74.53
N LYS A 426 6.55 85.16 -75.61
CA LYS A 426 6.85 85.62 -76.97
C LYS A 426 6.19 86.96 -77.31
N GLY A 427 5.05 87.27 -76.69
CA GLY A 427 4.19 88.40 -77.04
C GLY A 427 4.64 89.76 -76.52
N ASP A 428 5.19 89.85 -75.30
CA ASP A 428 5.46 91.14 -74.64
C ASP A 428 6.83 91.22 -73.93
N TRP A 429 7.70 90.20 -74.05
CA TRP A 429 8.88 90.05 -73.18
C TRP A 429 10.24 90.22 -73.89
N GLY A 430 10.26 90.67 -75.15
CA GLY A 430 11.50 91.15 -75.81
C GLY A 430 12.69 90.17 -75.89
N VAL A 431 12.50 88.86 -75.67
CA VAL A 431 13.58 87.87 -75.74
C VAL A 431 13.19 86.73 -76.68
N THR A 432 13.73 86.76 -77.90
CA THR A 432 13.76 85.61 -78.82
C THR A 432 14.84 84.63 -78.40
N TYR A 433 14.47 83.39 -78.08
CA TYR A 433 15.41 82.27 -78.08
C TYR A 433 15.42 81.63 -79.46
N GLU A 434 16.58 81.61 -80.11
CA GLU A 434 16.80 80.73 -81.25
C GLU A 434 16.66 79.28 -80.78
N ARG A 435 15.84 78.50 -81.49
CA ARG A 435 15.79 77.05 -81.34
C ARG A 435 17.19 76.49 -81.66
N VAL A 436 17.75 75.71 -80.74
CA VAL A 436 18.75 74.69 -81.07
C VAL A 436 18.04 73.37 -81.27
#